data_AF-A0A0A9Z4C1-F1
#
_entry.id   AF-A0A0A9Z4C1-F1
#
_cell.length_a   1.000
_cell.length_b   1.000
_cell.length_c   1.000
_cell.angle_alpha   90.00
_cell.angle_beta   90.00
_cell.angle_gamma   90.00
#
_symmetry.space_group_name_H-M   'P 1'
#
loop_
_entity.id
_entity.type
_entity.pdbx_description
1 polymer ?
#
loop_
_entity_poly.entity_id
_entity_poly.type
_entity_poly.pdbx_seq_one_letter_code
_entity_poly.pdbx_strand_id
1 'polypeptide(L)'
;RLVLMSDRTESNLIANRERLNEMEIDEELVCLMNHVYKDGIKGHMYRGYIVLNGQVHSQMQIEELRDVETRRPVWFMFSGMGSQWPSMGKSLMRVPVFSNAINKCHEIL
;
A
#
# COMPACT_ATOMS: atom_id res chain seq x y z
N ARG A 1 -4.53 -6.93 3.48
CA ARG A 1 -4.80 -6.15 2.24
C ARG A 1 -4.34 -4.70 2.45
N LEU A 2 -4.09 -3.93 1.39
CA LEU A 2 -3.71 -2.51 1.48
C LEU A 2 -4.89 -1.65 1.01
N VAL A 3 -5.23 -0.61 1.76
CA VAL A 3 -6.24 0.38 1.37
C VAL A 3 -5.57 1.75 1.28
N LEU A 4 -5.73 2.40 0.14
CA LEU A 4 -5.24 3.75 -0.14
C LEU A 4 -6.35 4.77 0.04
N MET A 5 -6.01 5.95 0.54
CA MET A 5 -6.90 7.10 0.65
C MET A 5 -6.16 8.40 0.40
N SER A 6 -6.89 9.42 0.00
CA SER A 6 -6.40 10.79 -0.04
C SER A 6 -7.53 11.76 0.21
N ASP A 7 -7.22 12.93 0.77
CA ASP A 7 -8.21 13.98 1.00
C ASP A 7 -7.55 15.38 1.01
N ARG A 8 -8.37 16.41 1.09
CA ARG A 8 -7.93 17.81 1.16
C ARG A 8 -7.36 18.18 2.53
N THR A 9 -7.80 17.52 3.59
CA THR A 9 -7.37 17.78 4.98
C THR A 9 -7.05 16.48 5.69
N GLU A 10 -6.14 16.54 6.66
CA GLU A 10 -5.83 15.40 7.54
C GLU A 10 -7.05 14.92 8.32
N SER A 11 -7.86 15.85 8.84
CA SER A 11 -9.07 15.51 9.61
C SER A 11 -10.07 14.70 8.80
N ASN A 12 -10.20 14.96 7.49
CA ASN A 12 -11.09 14.18 6.63
C ASN A 12 -10.57 12.74 6.42
N LEU A 13 -9.24 12.56 6.29
CA LEU A 13 -8.66 11.21 6.22
C LEU A 13 -8.94 10.41 7.50
N ILE A 14 -8.81 11.05 8.66
CA ILE A 14 -9.13 10.44 9.96
C ILE A 14 -10.62 10.10 10.03
N ALA A 15 -11.52 11.00 9.62
CA ALA A 15 -12.95 10.72 9.59
C ALA A 15 -13.30 9.57 8.63
N ASN A 16 -12.69 9.54 7.43
CA ASN A 16 -12.89 8.46 6.46
C ASN A 16 -12.38 7.12 6.99
N ARG A 17 -11.28 7.12 7.75
CA ARG A 17 -10.81 5.92 8.47
C ARG A 17 -11.86 5.39 9.44
N GLU A 18 -12.42 6.25 10.27
CA GLU A 18 -13.42 5.82 11.26
C GLU A 18 -14.66 5.24 10.58
N ARG A 19 -15.08 5.82 9.45
CA ARG A 19 -16.18 5.26 8.64
C ARG A 19 -15.86 3.87 8.07
N LEU A 20 -14.59 3.57 7.78
CA LEU A 20 -14.19 2.21 7.37
C LEU A 20 -14.29 1.20 8.50
N ASN A 21 -14.19 1.62 9.77
CA ASN A 21 -14.42 0.72 10.91
C ASN A 21 -15.89 0.29 11.02
N GLU A 22 -16.80 1.12 10.51
CA GLU A 22 -18.26 0.88 10.53
C GLU A 22 -18.73 0.03 9.35
N MET A 23 -17.89 -0.13 8.32
CA MET A 23 -18.21 -0.88 7.10
C MET A 23 -17.68 -2.31 7.16
N GLU A 24 -18.39 -3.23 6.51
CA GLU A 24 -17.84 -4.55 6.20
C GLU A 24 -16.77 -4.40 5.12
N ILE A 25 -15.52 -4.69 5.46
CA ILE A 25 -14.41 -4.57 4.50
C ILE A 25 -14.28 -5.87 3.71
N ASP A 26 -14.86 -5.88 2.52
CA ASP A 26 -14.75 -6.93 1.52
C ASP A 26 -13.66 -6.62 0.47
N GLU A 27 -13.48 -7.52 -0.50
CA GLU A 27 -12.48 -7.38 -1.55
C GLU A 27 -12.86 -6.29 -2.57
N GLU A 28 -14.16 -6.16 -2.83
CA GLU A 28 -14.77 -5.22 -3.75
C GLU A 28 -14.58 -3.77 -3.29
N LEU A 29 -14.84 -3.47 -2.03
CA LEU A 29 -14.63 -2.15 -1.44
C LEU A 29 -13.15 -1.77 -1.48
N VAL A 30 -12.26 -2.69 -1.10
CA VAL A 30 -10.80 -2.46 -1.18
C VAL A 30 -10.38 -2.19 -2.62
N CYS A 31 -10.92 -2.92 -3.59
CA CYS A 31 -10.65 -2.71 -5.01
C CYS A 31 -11.13 -1.32 -5.46
N LEU A 32 -12.37 -0.95 -5.13
CA LEU A 32 -12.96 0.33 -5.47
C LEU A 32 -12.13 1.49 -4.92
N MET A 33 -11.81 1.45 -3.62
CA MET A 33 -11.02 2.49 -2.97
C MET A 33 -9.66 2.65 -3.63
N ASN A 34 -8.93 1.54 -3.80
CA ASN A 34 -7.62 1.58 -4.45
C ASN A 34 -7.73 2.08 -5.90
N HIS A 35 -8.81 1.76 -6.61
CA HIS A 35 -9.03 2.27 -7.96
C HIS A 35 -9.27 3.77 -8.00
N VAL A 36 -10.06 4.31 -7.06
CA VAL A 36 -10.37 5.74 -6.96
C VAL A 36 -9.11 6.55 -6.65
N TYR A 37 -8.24 6.05 -5.76
CA TYR A 37 -7.10 6.80 -5.26
C TYR A 37 -5.76 6.54 -5.98
N LYS A 38 -5.71 5.62 -6.96
CA LYS A 38 -4.44 5.21 -7.63
C LYS A 38 -3.71 6.35 -8.36
N ASP A 39 -4.44 7.25 -9.02
CA ASP A 39 -3.86 8.25 -9.93
C ASP A 39 -3.61 9.61 -9.25
N GLY A 40 -3.96 9.73 -7.96
CA GLY A 40 -3.94 10.99 -7.24
C GLY A 40 -5.05 11.95 -7.68
N ILE A 41 -5.73 12.57 -6.71
CA ILE A 41 -6.84 13.48 -6.97
C ILE A 41 -6.34 14.92 -6.81
N LYS A 42 -6.62 15.77 -7.81
CA LYS A 42 -6.21 17.18 -7.77
C LYS A 42 -6.80 17.89 -6.54
N GLY A 43 -5.95 18.55 -5.77
CA GLY A 43 -6.32 19.27 -4.56
C GLY A 43 -6.40 18.39 -3.30
N HIS A 44 -6.17 17.08 -3.40
CA HIS A 44 -5.95 16.24 -2.23
C HIS A 44 -4.51 16.41 -1.76
N MET A 45 -4.32 17.22 -0.72
CA MET A 45 -3.01 17.54 -0.16
C MET A 45 -2.54 16.50 0.85
N TYR A 46 -3.40 15.55 1.25
CA TYR A 46 -3.04 14.50 2.19
C TYR A 46 -3.27 13.13 1.56
N ARG A 47 -2.33 12.22 1.77
CA ARG A 47 -2.46 10.81 1.42
C ARG A 47 -2.32 9.97 2.67
N GLY A 48 -3.04 8.85 2.69
CA GLY A 48 -2.90 7.88 3.75
C GLY A 48 -3.09 6.46 3.26
N TYR A 49 -2.58 5.51 4.02
CA TYR A 49 -2.80 4.09 3.76
C TYR A 49 -3.02 3.30 5.04
N ILE A 50 -3.71 2.17 4.89
CA ILE A 50 -4.01 1.22 5.97
C ILE A 50 -3.60 -0.18 5.52
N VAL A 51 -2.90 -0.91 6.39
CA VAL A 51 -2.57 -2.32 6.18
C VAL A 51 -3.54 -3.18 6.98
N LEU A 52 -4.54 -3.73 6.30
CA LEU A 52 -5.54 -4.60 6.89
C LEU A 52 -4.93 -5.98 7.17
N ASN A 53 -4.98 -6.41 8.42
CA ASN A 53 -4.57 -7.76 8.86
C ASN A 53 -5.74 -8.50 9.52
N GLY A 54 -6.88 -8.58 8.81
CA GLY A 54 -8.12 -9.19 9.34
C GLY A 54 -8.91 -8.30 10.32
N GLN A 55 -8.36 -7.15 10.72
CA GLN A 55 -9.04 -6.10 11.47
C GLN A 55 -8.56 -4.72 10.99
N VAL A 56 -9.40 -3.70 11.16
CA VAL A 56 -9.13 -2.29 10.78
C VAL A 56 -8.30 -1.55 11.84
N HIS A 57 -7.97 -2.21 12.96
CA HIS A 57 -7.24 -1.66 14.11
C HIS A 57 -5.78 -1.23 13.82
N SER A 58 -5.31 -1.26 12.57
CA SER A 58 -3.98 -0.72 12.24
C SER A 58 -4.00 0.81 12.22
N GLN A 59 -2.98 1.41 12.83
CA GLN A 59 -2.68 2.84 12.71
C GLN A 59 -2.57 3.23 11.22
N MET A 60 -3.41 4.18 10.80
CA MET A 60 -3.28 4.79 9.47
C MET A 60 -1.98 5.60 9.43
N GLN A 61 -1.22 5.44 8.35
CA GLN A 61 -0.12 6.34 8.04
C GLN A 61 -0.67 7.48 7.19
N ILE A 62 -0.37 8.72 7.56
CA ILE A 62 -0.81 9.93 6.84
C ILE A 62 0.41 10.78 6.54
N GLU A 63 0.46 11.32 5.32
CA GLU A 63 1.50 12.23 4.87
C GLU A 63 0.88 13.42 4.11
N GLU A 64 1.38 14.61 4.39
CA GLU A 64 1.07 15.84 3.67
C GLU A 64 1.95 15.94 2.41
N LEU A 65 1.31 16.18 1.26
CA LEU A 65 1.98 16.46 0.00
C LEU A 65 2.33 17.94 -0.09
N ARG A 66 3.60 18.27 0.20
CA ARG A 66 4.10 19.65 0.13
C ARG A 66 4.47 20.11 -1.29
N ASP A 67 4.69 19.17 -2.20
CA ASP A 67 5.05 19.45 -3.59
C ASP A 67 4.25 18.51 -4.51
N VAL A 68 3.13 19.02 -5.01
CA VAL A 68 2.15 18.29 -5.84
C VAL A 68 2.42 18.52 -7.34
N GLU A 69 3.20 19.55 -7.69
CA GLU A 69 3.38 19.97 -9.08
C GLU A 69 4.47 19.17 -9.81
N THR A 70 5.43 18.62 -9.08
CA THR A 70 6.51 17.83 -9.69
C THR A 70 6.25 16.31 -9.58
N ARG A 71 6.22 15.63 -10.74
CA ARG A 71 6.21 14.16 -10.76
C ARG A 71 7.54 13.65 -10.23
N ARG A 72 7.52 13.01 -9.05
CA ARG A 72 8.72 12.43 -8.43
C ARG A 72 9.23 11.26 -9.28
N PRO A 73 10.50 11.25 -9.72
CA PRO A 73 11.07 10.12 -10.43
C PRO A 73 11.18 8.91 -9.49
N VAL A 74 10.93 7.71 -10.02
CA VAL A 74 11.07 6.45 -9.28
C VAL A 74 12.41 5.82 -9.64
N TRP A 75 13.23 5.57 -8.63
CA TRP A 75 14.54 4.92 -8.77
C TRP A 75 14.51 3.52 -8.16
N PHE A 76 15.00 2.53 -8.90
CA PHE A 76 15.15 1.16 -8.41
C PHE A 76 16.61 0.95 -7.99
N MET A 77 16.83 0.64 -6.72
CA MET A 77 18.16 0.33 -6.18
C MET A 77 18.21 -1.14 -5.76
N PHE A 78 19.22 -1.87 -6.23
CA PHE A 78 19.40 -3.28 -5.92
C PHE A 78 20.62 -3.47 -5.02
N SER A 79 20.39 -3.66 -3.73
CA SER A 79 21.44 -3.90 -2.75
C SER A 79 22.18 -5.20 -3.04
N GLY A 80 23.49 -5.21 -2.82
CA GLY A 80 24.36 -6.36 -3.08
C GLY A 80 24.52 -7.31 -1.89
N MET A 81 25.67 -7.98 -1.88
CA MET A 81 26.09 -8.93 -0.84
C MET A 81 26.03 -8.32 0.57
N GLY A 82 25.59 -9.11 1.55
CA GLY A 82 25.46 -8.69 2.95
C GLY A 82 24.03 -8.36 3.37
N SER A 83 23.09 -8.28 2.41
CA SER A 83 21.67 -8.03 2.69
C SER A 83 20.87 -9.31 3.02
N GLN A 84 21.50 -10.48 2.98
CA GLN A 84 20.86 -11.78 3.20
C GLN A 84 20.69 -12.12 4.69
N TRP A 85 19.62 -12.86 5.03
CA TRP A 85 19.40 -13.40 6.37
C TRP A 85 18.55 -14.70 6.29
N PRO A 86 18.64 -15.62 7.28
CA PRO A 86 17.89 -16.87 7.26
C PRO A 86 16.38 -16.63 7.18
N SER A 87 15.68 -17.35 6.29
CA SER A 87 14.24 -17.20 6.05
C SER A 87 13.79 -15.90 5.37
N MET A 88 14.71 -15.11 4.79
CA MET A 88 14.33 -13.98 3.93
C MET A 88 13.30 -14.39 2.86
N GLY A 89 12.32 -13.54 2.60
CA GLY A 89 11.28 -13.79 1.58
C GLY A 89 10.20 -14.82 1.95
N LYS A 90 10.34 -15.59 3.05
CA LYS A 90 9.36 -16.64 3.43
C LYS A 90 7.93 -16.11 3.56
N SER A 91 7.73 -14.95 4.18
CA SER A 91 6.39 -14.34 4.32
C SER A 91 5.82 -13.85 2.98
N LEU A 92 6.68 -13.41 2.05
CA LEU A 92 6.28 -12.93 0.73
C LEU A 92 5.83 -14.07 -0.19
N MET A 93 6.20 -15.33 0.10
CA MET A 93 5.70 -16.50 -0.64
C MET A 93 4.17 -16.67 -0.58
N ARG A 94 3.49 -16.01 0.36
CA ARG A 94 2.01 -15.95 0.42
C ARG A 94 1.41 -15.06 -0.66
N VAL A 95 2.21 -14.22 -1.32
CA VAL A 95 1.77 -13.33 -2.39
C VAL A 95 2.00 -14.01 -3.74
N PRO A 96 0.95 -14.33 -4.52
CA PRO A 96 1.07 -15.15 -5.73
C PRO A 96 2.07 -14.61 -6.77
N VAL A 97 2.14 -13.29 -6.98
CA VAL A 97 3.10 -12.71 -7.93
C VAL A 97 4.56 -12.96 -7.52
N PHE A 98 4.84 -12.96 -6.22
CA PHE A 98 6.17 -13.19 -5.68
C PHE A 98 6.54 -14.67 -5.77
N SER A 99 5.67 -15.58 -5.29
CA SER A 99 5.93 -17.02 -5.33
C SER A 99 6.08 -17.54 -6.77
N ASN A 100 5.25 -17.07 -7.69
CA ASN A 100 5.37 -17.43 -9.10
C ASN A 100 6.71 -17.00 -9.71
N ALA A 101 7.21 -15.81 -9.35
CA ALA A 101 8.53 -15.36 -9.83
C ALA A 101 9.68 -16.22 -9.28
N ILE A 102 9.62 -16.59 -7.99
CA ILE A 102 10.61 -17.50 -7.38
C ILE A 102 10.58 -18.88 -8.03
N ASN A 103 9.38 -19.44 -8.28
CA ASN A 103 9.24 -20.75 -8.90
C ASN A 103 9.79 -20.75 -10.34
N LYS A 104 9.59 -19.68 -11.11
CA LYS A 104 10.20 -19.53 -12.44
C LYS A 104 11.73 -19.56 -12.39
N CYS A 105 12.34 -18.93 -11.39
CA CYS A 105 13.78 -19.01 -11.20
C CYS A 105 14.21 -20.43 -10.81
N HIS A 106 13.41 -21.14 -10.02
CA HIS A 106 13.70 -22.51 -9.63
C HIS A 106 13.65 -23.50 -10.82
N GLU A 107 12.74 -23.31 -11.77
CA GLU A 107 12.61 -24.18 -12.95
C GLU A 107 13.86 -24.21 -13.85
N ILE A 108 14.73 -23.22 -13.74
CA ILE A 108 15.95 -23.08 -14.56
C ILE A 108 17.27 -23.29 -13.78
N LEU A 109 17.18 -23.66 -12.49
CA LEU A 109 18.32 -23.90 -11.59
C LEU A 109 18.39 -25.38 -11.18
#